data_AF-A0A5K1G0G6-F1
#
_entry.id   AF-A0A5K1G0G6-F1
#
_cell.length_a   1.000
_cell.length_b   1.000
_cell.length_c   1.000
_cell.angle_alpha   90.00
_cell.angle_beta   90.00
_cell.angle_gamma   90.00
#
_symmetry.space_group_name_H-M   'P 1'
#
loop_
_entity.id
_entity.type
_entity.pdbx_description
1 polymer ?
#
loop_
_entity_poly.entity_id
_entity_poly.type
_entity_poly.pdbx_seq_one_letter_code
_entity_poly.pdbx_strand_id
1 'polypeptide(L)'
;MGNCQAAEAATVIIQHPSGRIQRVYWSVSAAEIMNDNPGHYVASLAVCFSDSPTPGTGVTRVKLLRPQDTLHLGRIYRLINSQ
;
A
#
# COMPACT_ATOMS: atom_id res chain seq x y z
N MET A 1 -7.88 19.88 29.89
CA MET A 1 -8.90 19.03 29.24
C MET A 1 -8.16 18.20 28.19
N GLY A 2 -7.56 17.11 28.64
CA GLY A 2 -6.63 16.32 27.84
C GLY A 2 -7.31 15.07 27.28
N ASN A 3 -6.85 14.70 26.10
CA ASN A 3 -6.95 13.37 25.48
C ASN A 3 -8.32 12.92 24.96
N CYS A 4 -8.39 12.69 23.66
CA CYS A 4 -7.98 11.39 23.10
C CYS A 4 -8.15 11.48 21.60
N GLN A 5 -7.12 11.95 20.89
CA GLN A 5 -6.99 11.52 19.50
C GLN A 5 -6.62 10.05 19.59
N ALA A 6 -7.61 9.19 19.34
CA ALA A 6 -7.43 7.75 19.28
C ALA A 6 -6.15 7.46 18.49
N ALA A 7 -5.23 6.73 19.10
CA ALA A 7 -4.03 6.28 18.43
C ALA A 7 -4.47 5.33 17.30
N GLU A 8 -4.76 5.88 16.12
CA GLU A 8 -4.94 5.09 14.91
C GLU A 8 -3.58 4.46 14.64
N ALA A 9 -3.42 3.22 15.11
CA ALA A 9 -2.24 2.43 14.82
C ALA A 9 -2.17 2.30 13.30
N ALA A 10 -1.19 2.98 12.70
CA ALA A 10 -0.96 2.91 11.27
C ALA A 10 -0.76 1.44 10.88
N THR A 11 -1.57 0.92 9.95
CA THR A 11 -1.46 -0.46 9.45
C THR A 11 -0.95 -0.47 8.02
N VAL A 12 -0.25 -1.54 7.64
CA VAL A 12 -0.06 -1.86 6.23
C VAL A 12 -1.39 -2.37 5.68
N ILE A 13 -1.91 -1.73 4.65
CA ILE A 13 -3.12 -2.18 3.94
C ILE A 13 -2.70 -2.86 2.64
N ILE A 14 -3.13 -4.09 2.43
CA ILE A 14 -2.88 -4.86 1.21
C ILE A 14 -4.23 -5.17 0.56
N GLN A 15 -4.47 -4.61 -0.61
CA GLN A 15 -5.67 -4.85 -1.40
C GLN A 15 -5.45 -6.00 -2.37
N HIS A 16 -6.35 -6.98 -2.32
CA HIS A 16 -6.35 -8.13 -3.23
C HIS A 16 -7.18 -7.84 -4.48
N PRO A 17 -6.90 -8.47 -5.64
CA PRO A 17 -7.72 -8.32 -6.84
C PRO A 17 -9.18 -8.74 -6.65
N SER A 18 -9.42 -9.67 -5.72
CA SER A 18 -10.76 -10.13 -5.32
C SER A 18 -11.58 -9.11 -4.52
N GLY A 19 -11.02 -7.94 -4.19
CA GLY A 19 -11.64 -6.94 -3.32
C GLY A 19 -11.41 -7.16 -1.82
N ARG A 20 -10.79 -8.30 -1.45
CA ARG A 20 -10.39 -8.55 -0.06
C ARG A 20 -9.33 -7.54 0.39
N ILE A 21 -9.45 -7.08 1.64
CA ILE A 21 -8.45 -6.23 2.30
C ILE A 21 -7.75 -7.03 3.39
N GLN A 22 -6.42 -7.04 3.35
CA GLN A 22 -5.55 -7.60 4.39
C GLN A 22 -4.87 -6.45 5.14
N ARG A 23 -4.86 -6.55 6.47
CA ARG A 23 -4.26 -5.58 7.40
C ARG A 23 -3.09 -6.25 8.12
N VAL A 24 -1.93 -5.62 8.07
CA VAL A 24 -0.74 -6.05 8.83
C VAL A 24 -0.33 -4.92 9.77
N TYR A 25 -0.12 -5.25 11.04
CA TYR A 25 0.14 -4.29 12.12
C TYR A 25 1.64 -4.10 12.40
N TRP A 26 2.50 -4.65 11.55
CA TRP A 26 3.95 -4.50 11.57
C TRP A 26 4.49 -4.28 10.16
N SER A 27 5.73 -3.81 10.05
CA SER A 27 6.43 -3.72 8.76
C SER A 27 6.75 -5.13 8.25
N VAL A 28 6.40 -5.41 7.00
CA VAL A 28 6.53 -6.75 6.38
C VAL A 28 7.24 -6.62 5.04
N SER A 29 8.04 -7.61 4.65
CA SER A 29 8.70 -7.58 3.34
C SER A 29 7.71 -7.88 2.21
N ALA A 30 7.99 -7.37 1.02
CA ALA A 30 7.20 -7.72 -0.16
C ALA A 30 7.33 -9.22 -0.49
N ALA A 31 8.49 -9.83 -0.25
CA ALA A 31 8.72 -11.26 -0.42
C ALA A 31 7.76 -12.12 0.41
N GLU A 32 7.57 -11.82 1.69
CA GLU A 32 6.63 -12.55 2.56
C GLU A 32 5.22 -12.49 1.99
N ILE A 33 4.77 -11.29 1.58
CA ILE A 33 3.44 -11.12 0.98
C ILE A 33 3.32 -11.86 -0.36
N MET A 34 4.35 -11.84 -1.21
CA MET A 34 4.34 -12.58 -2.48
C MET A 34 4.34 -14.09 -2.26
N ASN A 35 5.02 -14.59 -1.22
CA ASN A 35 5.05 -16.02 -0.89
C ASN A 35 3.69 -16.53 -0.43
N ASP A 36 2.95 -15.73 0.35
CA ASP A 36 1.59 -16.05 0.79
C ASP A 36 0.53 -15.91 -0.33
N ASN A 37 0.91 -15.27 -1.45
CA ASN A 37 0.02 -14.97 -2.57
C ASN A 37 0.68 -15.37 -3.91
N PRO A 38 0.83 -16.67 -4.19
CA PRO A 38 1.46 -17.13 -5.43
C PRO A 38 0.76 -16.56 -6.67
N GLY A 39 1.55 -16.21 -7.69
CA GLY A 39 1.07 -15.56 -8.91
C GLY A 39 0.78 -14.05 -8.77
N HIS A 40 1.09 -13.44 -7.62
CA HIS A 40 0.88 -12.03 -7.39
C HIS A 40 2.16 -11.29 -7.01
N TYR A 41 2.26 -10.04 -7.48
CA TYR A 41 3.27 -9.08 -7.06
C TYR A 41 2.66 -7.98 -6.20
N VAL A 42 3.47 -7.35 -5.35
CA VAL A 42 3.03 -6.21 -4.54
C VAL A 42 3.39 -4.90 -5.23
N ALA A 43 2.45 -3.96 -5.28
CA ALA A 43 2.69 -2.60 -5.73
C ALA A 43 2.31 -1.57 -4.68
N SER A 44 3.09 -0.49 -4.56
CA SER A 44 2.77 0.69 -3.76
C SER A 44 1.96 1.67 -4.59
N LEU A 45 0.93 2.25 -3.97
CA LEU A 45 0.15 3.34 -4.55
C LEU A 45 0.58 4.67 -3.91
N ALA A 46 0.94 5.65 -4.72
CA ALA A 46 1.21 7.01 -4.27
C ALA A 46 0.35 7.98 -5.07
N VAL A 47 -0.47 8.78 -4.39
CA VAL A 47 -1.18 9.89 -5.03
C VAL A 47 -0.21 11.06 -5.11
N CYS A 48 0.11 11.46 -6.33
CA CYS A 48 0.91 12.63 -6.63
C CYS A 48 -0.03 13.75 -7.07
N PHE A 49 -0.01 14.87 -6.35
CA PHE A 49 -0.59 16.11 -6.83
C PHE A 49 0.49 16.80 -7.65
N SER A 50 0.25 17.02 -8.94
CA SER A 50 1.14 17.86 -9.74
C SER A 50 0.97 19.30 -9.29
N ASP A 51 2.08 19.99 -9.03
CA ASP A 51 2.14 21.44 -8.82
C ASP A 51 1.97 22.19 -10.16
N SER A 52 1.11 21.67 -11.03
CA SER A 52 0.75 22.31 -12.28
C SER A 52 -0.35 23.34 -11.99
N PRO A 53 -0.31 24.54 -12.59
CA PRO A 53 -1.32 25.59 -12.39
C PRO A 53 -2.73 25.19 -12.87
N THR A 54 -2.89 24.00 -13.47
CA THR A 54 -4.16 23.38 -13.79
C THR A 54 -4.72 22.62 -12.58
N PRO A 55 -5.76 23.14 -11.91
CA PRO A 55 -6.43 22.42 -10.83
C PRO A 55 -7.11 21.17 -11.39
N GLY A 56 -6.81 20.00 -10.82
CA GLY A 56 -7.73 18.85 -10.89
C GLY A 56 -7.20 17.50 -11.36
N THR A 57 -5.90 17.31 -11.63
CA THR A 57 -5.40 15.97 -12.06
C THR A 57 -4.41 15.39 -11.06
N GLY A 58 -4.93 14.81 -9.98
CA GLY A 58 -4.13 13.93 -9.12
C GLY A 58 -3.71 12.69 -9.91
N VAL A 59 -2.40 12.48 -10.08
CA VAL A 59 -1.85 11.30 -10.75
C VAL A 59 -1.60 10.24 -9.70
N THR A 60 -2.20 9.06 -9.86
CA THR A 60 -1.84 7.91 -9.03
C THR A 60 -0.63 7.22 -9.64
N ARG A 61 0.51 7.32 -8.98
CA ARG A 61 1.73 6.62 -9.37
C ARG A 61 1.73 5.24 -8.73
N VAL A 62 1.87 4.21 -9.57
CA VAL A 62 1.99 2.81 -9.14
C VAL A 62 3.45 2.41 -9.26
N LYS A 63 4.01 1.80 -8.21
CA LYS A 63 5.37 1.23 -8.21
C LYS A 63 5.31 -0.24 -7.83
N LEU A 64 5.72 -1.12 -8.73
CA LEU A 64 5.95 -2.53 -8.42
C LEU A 64 7.13 -2.65 -7.45
N LEU A 65 6.95 -3.39 -6.37
CA LEU A 65 7.96 -3.59 -5.35
C LEU A 65 8.83 -4.80 -5.69
N ARG A 66 10.13 -4.69 -5.41
CA ARG A 66 11.03 -5.84 -5.40
C ARG A 66 10.77 -6.68 -4.15
N PRO A 67 11.09 -7.98 -4.16
CA PRO A 67 10.91 -8.84 -2.98
C PRO A 67 11.57 -8.30 -1.69
N GLN A 68 12.69 -7.58 -1.84
CA GLN A 68 13.46 -7.00 -0.73
C GLN A 68 12.88 -5.68 -0.21
N ASP A 69 11.95 -5.06 -0.93
CA ASP A 69 11.35 -3.80 -0.48
C ASP A 69 10.39 -4.06 0.70
N THR A 70 10.32 -3.12 1.64
CA THR A 70 9.48 -3.23 2.85
C THR A 70 8.15 -2.50 2.68
N LEU A 71 7.07 -3.13 3.14
CA LEU A 71 5.77 -2.51 3.29
C LEU A 71 5.72 -1.81 4.64
N HIS A 72 5.56 -0.48 4.61
CA HIS A 72 5.55 0.36 5.79
C HIS A 72 4.13 0.62 6.28
N LEU A 73 4.00 0.72 7.60
CA LEU A 73 2.75 1.06 8.28
C LEU A 73 2.19 2.39 7.76
N GLY A 74 0.87 2.47 7.66
CA GLY A 74 0.16 3.66 7.18
C GLY A 74 0.18 3.83 5.67
N ARG A 75 0.65 2.82 4.92
CA ARG A 75 0.64 2.83 3.46
C ARG A 75 -0.28 1.76 2.90
N ILE A 76 -0.74 2.03 1.68
CA ILE A 76 -1.62 1.16 0.91
C ILE A 76 -0.82 0.51 -0.20
N TYR A 77 -0.94 -0.80 -0.27
CA TYR A 77 -0.34 -1.67 -1.25
C TYR A 77 -1.42 -2.49 -1.94
N ARG A 78 -1.14 -2.94 -3.16
CA ARG A 78 -2.06 -3.75 -3.96
C ARG A 78 -1.34 -4.96 -4.52
N LEU A 79 -2.01 -6.11 -4.49
CA LEU A 79 -1.59 -7.29 -5.22
C LEU A 79 -1.99 -7.14 -6.69
N ILE A 80 -1.04 -7.41 -7.57
CA ILE A 80 -1.21 -7.37 -9.03
C ILE A 80 -0.92 -8.77 -9.55
N ASN A 81 -1.80 -9.29 -10.41
CA ASN A 81 -1.62 -10.59 -11.04
C ASN A 81 -0.40 -10.57 -11.98
N SER A 82 0.34 -11.68 -12.03
CA SER A 82 1.50 -11.85 -12.92
C SER A 82 1.15 -12.31 -14.33
N GLN A 83 -0.13 -12.52 -14.63
CA GLN A 83 -0.63 -13.15 -15.86
C GLN A 83 -1.33 -12.17 -16.80
#